data_AF-A0A537TVT6-F1
#
_entry.id   AF-A0A537TVT6-F1
#
_cell.length_a   1.000
_cell.length_b   1.000
_cell.length_c   1.000
_cell.angle_alpha   90.00
_cell.angle_beta   90.00
_cell.angle_gamma   90.00
#
_symmetry.space_group_name_H-M   'P 1'
#
loop_
_entity.id
_entity.type
_entity.pdbx_description
1 polymer ?
#
loop_
_entity_poly.entity_id
_entity_poly.type
_entity_poly.pdbx_seq_one_letter_code
_entity_poly.pdbx_strand_id
1 'polypeptide(L)'
;MRLLETLGGEIGVRTAGSPAAARASEAIAESLRELGLEPRFQRFRFLGYDAEEPELEIEGERWDAGPSVYSDSTPEGGVEGRVRFLGVRVDIPGVFEAPIFAIEDEDALEVGRLYVNPLGGAIPFPAGYMQLLTAPTAVISKADGARLRDLEGAHARLVTRGHFVPGRTDCNVVAELPGAIEEQVVVGAHFDSVWRGPGVIDNATGVEGLRRVAERLVGRAHARTVVFVAFGAEEIGLIGSRFYVEEAKLRGDLDRIVGVVNLDCTEPSSFRVRWVFPTVTRSRSAGLRRAPTTTSSRRKACPRSASSSSPIRSITCLPRRSPSWTSGSSRTRSISRSRSSRASSPGR
;
A
#
# COMPACT_ATOMS: atom_id res chain seq x y z
N MET A 1 17.46 19.14 12.32
CA MET A 1 16.83 18.03 13.10
C MET A 1 17.35 16.64 12.69
N ARG A 2 17.43 15.64 13.60
CA ARG A 2 17.64 14.23 13.24
C ARG A 2 16.29 13.55 12.97
N LEU A 3 15.76 13.74 11.76
CA LEU A 3 14.39 13.38 11.40
C LEU A 3 14.04 11.92 11.68
N LEU A 4 14.97 10.98 11.45
CA LEU A 4 14.76 9.56 11.78
C LEU A 4 14.50 9.29 13.27
N GLU A 5 15.26 9.96 14.17
CA GLU A 5 15.09 9.82 15.62
C GLU A 5 13.77 10.47 16.08
N THR A 6 13.39 11.59 15.46
CA THR A 6 12.11 12.25 15.74
C THR A 6 10.92 11.37 15.30
N LEU A 7 10.93 10.85 14.06
CA LEU A 7 9.83 10.04 13.54
C LEU A 7 9.71 8.69 14.23
N GLY A 8 10.83 7.97 14.38
CA GLY A 8 10.84 6.61 14.90
C GLY A 8 11.01 6.50 16.42
N GLY A 9 11.57 7.52 17.08
CA GLY A 9 11.81 7.53 18.53
C GLY A 9 10.80 8.42 19.27
N GLU A 10 10.83 9.71 19.00
CA GLU A 10 10.07 10.72 19.76
C GLU A 10 8.56 10.67 19.46
N ILE A 11 8.20 10.56 18.18
CA ILE A 11 6.80 10.47 17.73
C ILE A 11 6.33 9.01 17.81
N GLY A 12 7.13 8.08 17.28
CA GLY A 12 6.83 6.66 17.27
C GLY A 12 5.71 6.29 16.29
N VAL A 13 4.76 5.48 16.77
CA VAL A 13 3.61 5.00 15.98
C VAL A 13 2.79 6.18 15.46
N ARG A 14 2.55 6.20 14.16
CA ARG A 14 1.98 7.35 13.44
C ARG A 14 0.94 6.89 12.42
N THR A 15 -0.10 6.23 12.93
CA THR A 15 -1.23 5.74 12.12
C THR A 15 -1.94 6.88 11.40
N ALA A 16 -2.46 6.58 10.21
CA ALA A 16 -3.13 7.53 9.34
C ALA A 16 -4.21 8.35 10.05
N GLY A 17 -4.11 9.68 9.93
CA GLY A 17 -5.01 10.66 10.54
C GLY A 17 -4.97 10.74 12.07
N SER A 18 -3.98 10.14 12.72
CA SER A 18 -3.74 10.30 14.16
C SER A 18 -3.06 11.65 14.48
N PRO A 19 -3.13 12.11 15.75
CA PRO A 19 -2.32 13.25 16.20
C PRO A 19 -0.81 13.03 16.00
N ALA A 20 -0.33 11.80 16.06
CA ALA A 20 1.07 11.47 15.82
C ALA A 20 1.46 11.63 14.34
N ALA A 21 0.59 11.20 13.41
CA ALA A 21 0.76 11.47 11.97
C ALA A 21 0.76 12.98 11.68
N ALA A 22 -0.12 13.75 12.33
CA ALA A 22 -0.11 15.21 12.20
C ALA A 22 1.22 15.83 12.67
N ARG A 23 1.74 15.43 13.84
CA ARG A 23 3.07 15.87 14.31
C ARG A 23 4.20 15.45 13.36
N ALA A 24 4.13 14.23 12.81
CA ALA A 24 5.11 13.75 11.84
C ALA A 24 5.12 14.60 10.58
N SER A 25 3.95 14.96 10.04
CA SER A 25 3.84 15.82 8.86
C SER A 25 4.47 17.21 9.10
N GLU A 26 4.28 17.79 10.29
CA GLU A 26 4.88 19.07 10.67
C GLU A 26 6.40 18.97 10.83
N ALA A 27 6.89 17.92 11.50
CA ALA A 27 8.33 17.67 11.65
C ALA A 27 9.02 17.50 10.28
N ILE A 28 8.38 16.78 9.34
CA ILE A 28 8.89 16.62 7.99
C ILE A 28 8.93 17.97 7.26
N ALA A 29 7.85 18.74 7.33
CA ALA A 29 7.80 20.07 6.73
C ALA A 29 8.89 20.99 7.31
N GLU A 30 9.06 21.02 8.63
CA GLU A 30 10.14 21.77 9.28
C GLU A 30 11.52 21.31 8.78
N SER A 31 11.75 20.01 8.67
CA SER A 31 13.01 19.47 8.15
C SER A 31 13.31 19.92 6.71
N LEU A 32 12.29 20.07 5.87
CA LEU A 32 12.46 20.57 4.50
C LEU A 32 12.69 22.08 4.49
N ARG A 33 12.02 22.84 5.38
CA ARG A 33 12.27 24.28 5.57
C ARG A 33 13.69 24.58 6.06
N GLU A 34 14.27 23.72 6.91
CA GLU A 34 15.69 23.82 7.30
C GLU A 34 16.64 23.79 6.08
N LEU A 35 16.22 23.19 4.96
CA LEU A 35 16.97 23.16 3.70
C LEU A 35 16.65 24.34 2.76
N GLY A 36 15.78 25.27 3.18
CA GLY A 36 15.32 26.38 2.35
C GLY A 36 14.26 26.01 1.30
N LEU A 37 13.58 24.87 1.47
CA LEU A 37 12.42 24.51 0.66
C LEU A 37 11.12 25.05 1.29
N GLU A 38 10.09 25.22 0.45
CA GLU A 38 8.77 25.71 0.88
C GLU A 38 7.73 24.58 0.79
N PRO A 39 7.59 23.73 1.83
CA PRO A 39 6.64 22.64 1.82
C PRO A 39 5.20 23.15 1.99
N ARG A 40 4.29 22.58 1.19
CA ARG A 40 2.83 22.73 1.32
C ARG A 40 2.20 21.43 1.81
N PHE A 41 1.07 21.55 2.49
CA PHE A 41 0.26 20.42 2.92
C PHE A 41 -0.87 20.17 1.93
N GLN A 42 -0.86 19.02 1.26
CA GLN A 42 -1.97 18.56 0.45
C GLN A 42 -2.91 17.73 1.34
N ARG A 43 -3.96 18.37 1.86
CA ARG A 43 -4.90 17.74 2.80
C ARG A 43 -6.00 16.97 2.07
N PHE A 44 -6.37 15.82 2.60
CA PHE A 44 -7.45 14.98 2.06
C PHE A 44 -8.29 14.36 3.18
N ARG A 45 -9.47 13.87 2.81
CA ARG A 45 -10.37 13.13 3.69
C ARG A 45 -10.46 11.69 3.24
N PHE A 46 -10.65 10.78 4.17
CA PHE A 46 -10.84 9.36 3.90
C PHE A 46 -11.76 8.71 4.94
N LEU A 47 -12.18 7.48 4.65
CA LEU A 47 -12.85 6.64 5.62
C LEU A 47 -11.79 6.06 6.56
N GLY A 48 -11.70 6.58 7.78
CA GLY A 48 -10.83 6.01 8.82
C GLY A 48 -11.39 4.71 9.38
N TYR A 49 -10.54 3.99 10.09
CA TYR A 49 -10.92 2.76 10.79
C TYR A 49 -10.07 2.64 12.05
N ASP A 50 -10.74 2.51 13.20
CA ASP A 50 -10.10 2.19 14.48
C ASP A 50 -10.50 0.77 14.88
N ALA A 51 -9.59 0.04 15.49
CA ALA A 51 -9.85 -1.33 15.93
C ALA A 51 -9.22 -1.59 17.28
N GLU A 52 -9.85 -2.51 18.02
CA GLU A 52 -9.29 -3.10 19.21
C GLU A 52 -8.48 -4.36 18.86
N GLU A 53 -7.66 -4.83 19.80
CA GLU A 53 -6.91 -6.07 19.63
C GLU A 53 -7.87 -7.26 19.59
N PRO A 54 -7.83 -8.10 18.54
CA PRO A 54 -8.70 -9.27 18.46
C PRO A 54 -8.40 -10.29 19.56
N GLU A 55 -9.43 -11.05 19.93
CA GLU A 55 -9.27 -12.27 20.70
C GLU A 55 -9.44 -13.45 19.75
N LEU A 56 -8.42 -14.31 19.70
CA LEU A 56 -8.43 -15.52 18.90
C LEU A 56 -8.07 -16.72 19.77
N GLU A 57 -8.92 -17.74 19.75
CA GLU A 57 -8.64 -19.05 20.34
C GLU A 57 -8.77 -20.12 19.26
N ILE A 58 -7.82 -21.04 19.20
CA ILE A 58 -7.84 -22.22 18.33
C ILE A 58 -7.69 -23.45 19.23
N GLU A 59 -8.63 -24.39 19.18
CA GLU A 59 -8.66 -25.58 20.06
C GLU A 59 -8.58 -25.23 21.56
N GLY A 60 -9.16 -24.09 21.95
CA GLY A 60 -9.13 -23.59 23.32
C GLY A 60 -7.81 -22.94 23.75
N GLU A 61 -6.81 -22.85 22.87
CA GLU A 61 -5.57 -22.11 23.12
C GLU A 61 -5.63 -20.71 22.52
N ARG A 62 -5.23 -19.69 23.30
CA ARG A 62 -5.14 -18.32 22.81
C ARG A 62 -3.99 -18.16 21.82
N TRP A 63 -4.28 -17.55 20.67
CA TRP A 63 -3.29 -17.23 19.64
C TRP A 63 -3.12 -15.71 19.52
N ASP A 64 -1.92 -15.28 19.12
CA ASP A 64 -1.69 -13.88 18.78
C ASP A 64 -2.42 -13.51 17.49
N ALA A 65 -3.13 -12.38 17.52
CA ALA A 65 -3.89 -11.86 16.40
C ALA A 65 -3.79 -10.33 16.35
N GLY A 66 -3.74 -9.78 15.13
CA GLY A 66 -3.84 -8.34 14.86
C GLY A 66 -5.14 -8.01 14.14
N PRO A 67 -5.67 -6.78 14.28
CA PRO A 67 -6.92 -6.41 13.63
C PRO A 67 -6.74 -6.28 12.11
N SER A 68 -7.73 -6.74 11.34
CA SER A 68 -7.78 -6.48 9.90
C SER A 68 -8.46 -5.13 9.64
N VAL A 69 -7.76 -4.20 8.99
CA VAL A 69 -8.31 -2.87 8.70
C VAL A 69 -9.53 -3.00 7.79
N TYR A 70 -10.60 -2.26 8.08
CA TYR A 70 -11.90 -2.33 7.37
C TYR A 70 -12.64 -3.67 7.49
N SER A 71 -12.35 -4.44 8.54
CA SER A 71 -13.16 -5.61 8.92
C SER A 71 -14.44 -5.21 9.64
N ASP A 72 -15.50 -6.01 9.51
CA ASP A 72 -16.65 -5.91 10.41
C ASP A 72 -16.30 -6.41 11.83
N SER A 73 -17.14 -6.05 12.79
CA SER A 73 -17.06 -6.57 14.16
C SER A 73 -17.83 -7.87 14.28
N THR A 74 -17.35 -8.79 15.13
CA THR A 74 -18.18 -9.93 15.52
C THR A 74 -19.38 -9.50 16.38
N PRO A 75 -20.45 -10.30 16.45
CA PRO A 75 -21.53 -10.09 17.43
C PRO A 75 -21.01 -10.07 18.89
N GLU A 76 -21.91 -9.70 19.82
CA GLU A 76 -21.65 -9.85 21.25
C GLU A 76 -21.40 -11.33 21.57
N GLY A 77 -20.28 -11.63 22.23
CA GLY A 77 -19.82 -13.01 22.51
C GLY A 77 -18.79 -13.58 21.52
N GLY A 78 -18.71 -13.03 20.29
CA GLY A 78 -17.81 -13.51 19.25
C GLY A 78 -18.49 -14.35 18.19
N VAL A 79 -17.68 -14.97 17.33
CA VAL A 79 -18.09 -16.05 16.41
C VAL A 79 -17.25 -17.28 16.68
N GLU A 80 -17.85 -18.46 16.47
CA GLU A 80 -17.20 -19.75 16.71
C GLU A 80 -17.51 -20.69 15.55
N GLY A 81 -16.59 -21.61 15.25
CA GLY A 81 -16.76 -22.54 14.15
C GLY A 81 -15.52 -23.32 13.79
N ARG A 82 -15.60 -24.13 12.74
CA ARG A 82 -14.47 -24.90 12.21
C ARG A 82 -13.69 -24.09 11.19
N VAL A 83 -12.37 -24.18 11.27
CA VAL A 83 -11.47 -23.52 10.33
C VAL A 83 -11.40 -24.31 9.03
N ARG A 84 -11.61 -23.63 7.90
CA ARG A 84 -11.44 -24.19 6.55
C ARG A 84 -10.48 -23.36 5.73
N PHE A 85 -9.51 -24.00 5.08
CA PHE A 85 -8.60 -23.30 4.17
C PHE A 85 -9.33 -22.86 2.89
N LEU A 86 -9.27 -21.56 2.58
CA LEU A 86 -9.92 -20.98 1.39
C LEU A 86 -8.99 -20.89 0.17
N GLY A 87 -7.67 -20.85 0.39
CA GLY A 87 -6.70 -20.63 -0.66
C GLY A 87 -5.69 -19.55 -0.31
N VAL A 88 -5.00 -19.06 -1.33
CA VAL A 88 -4.00 -18.00 -1.21
C VAL A 88 -4.52 -16.78 -1.94
N ARG A 89 -4.64 -15.65 -1.23
CA ARG A 89 -4.88 -14.35 -1.84
C ARG A 89 -3.56 -13.83 -2.37
N VAL A 90 -3.57 -13.38 -3.62
CA VAL A 90 -2.42 -12.81 -4.31
C VAL A 90 -2.70 -11.32 -4.48
N ASP A 91 -2.11 -10.50 -3.61
CA ASP A 91 -2.19 -9.04 -3.71
C ASP A 91 -1.12 -8.51 -4.68
N ILE A 92 0.10 -9.07 -4.59
CA ILE A 92 1.20 -8.84 -5.54
C ILE A 92 1.85 -10.18 -5.86
N PRO A 93 1.77 -10.67 -7.12
CA PRO A 93 2.36 -11.96 -7.51
C PRO A 93 3.82 -12.08 -7.11
N GLY A 94 4.16 -13.14 -6.37
CA GLY A 94 5.52 -13.43 -5.91
C GLY A 94 6.05 -12.55 -4.76
N VAL A 95 5.25 -11.61 -4.23
CA VAL A 95 5.65 -10.71 -3.14
C VAL A 95 4.66 -10.79 -1.98
N PHE A 96 3.37 -10.59 -2.25
CA PHE A 96 2.30 -10.60 -1.26
C PHE A 96 1.29 -11.68 -1.60
N GLU A 97 1.57 -12.88 -1.08
CA GLU A 97 0.73 -14.06 -1.20
C GLU A 97 0.38 -14.57 0.19
N ALA A 98 -0.88 -14.38 0.58
CA ALA A 98 -1.36 -14.61 1.93
C ALA A 98 -2.36 -15.78 1.96
N PRO A 99 -2.08 -16.88 2.67
CA PRO A 99 -3.09 -17.89 2.98
C PRO A 99 -4.29 -17.25 3.71
N ILE A 100 -5.49 -17.75 3.37
CA ILE A 100 -6.74 -17.33 3.99
C ILE A 100 -7.48 -18.55 4.51
N PHE A 101 -8.07 -18.40 5.68
CA PHE A 101 -8.98 -19.38 6.27
C PHE A 101 -10.33 -18.74 6.59
N ALA A 102 -11.39 -19.52 6.44
CA ALA A 102 -12.73 -19.23 6.93
C ALA A 102 -12.92 -19.87 8.30
N ILE A 103 -13.75 -19.25 9.14
CA ILE A 103 -14.39 -19.87 10.30
C ILE A 103 -15.84 -20.14 9.87
N GLU A 104 -16.22 -21.41 9.84
CA GLU A 104 -17.55 -21.86 9.42
C GLU A 104 -18.35 -22.39 10.61
N ASP A 105 -19.58 -21.90 10.76
CA ASP A 105 -20.48 -22.38 11.81
C ASP A 105 -21.04 -23.79 11.51
N GLU A 106 -21.96 -24.27 12.34
CA GLU A 106 -22.58 -25.61 12.20
C GLU A 106 -23.37 -25.77 10.89
N ASP A 107 -23.84 -24.67 10.29
CA ASP A 107 -24.57 -24.64 9.02
C ASP A 107 -23.63 -24.47 7.81
N ALA A 108 -22.31 -24.52 8.03
CA ALA A 108 -21.27 -24.27 7.04
C ALA A 108 -21.31 -22.85 6.43
N LEU A 109 -21.83 -21.87 7.18
CA LEU A 109 -21.78 -20.47 6.81
C LEU A 109 -20.48 -19.84 7.30
N GLU A 110 -19.82 -19.06 6.44
CA GLU A 110 -18.65 -18.28 6.83
C GLU A 110 -19.05 -17.14 7.79
N VAL A 111 -18.64 -17.26 9.05
CA VAL A 111 -18.92 -16.30 10.12
C VAL A 111 -17.70 -15.45 10.51
N GLY A 112 -16.51 -15.85 10.08
CA GLY A 112 -15.28 -15.08 10.28
C GLY A 112 -14.15 -15.53 9.36
N ARG A 113 -13.04 -14.78 9.37
CA ARG A 113 -11.83 -15.08 8.59
C ARG A 113 -10.55 -14.90 9.39
N LEU A 114 -9.55 -15.67 9.00
CA LEU A 114 -8.18 -15.51 9.45
C LEU A 114 -7.31 -15.26 8.22
N TYR A 115 -6.65 -14.09 8.21
CA TYR A 115 -5.67 -13.72 7.19
C TYR A 115 -4.27 -13.92 7.72
N VAL A 116 -3.44 -14.59 6.93
CA VAL A 116 -2.03 -14.74 7.29
C VAL A 116 -1.28 -13.51 6.82
N ASN A 117 -0.54 -12.86 7.72
CA ASN A 117 0.38 -11.80 7.32
C ASN A 117 1.56 -12.42 6.54
N PRO A 118 1.73 -12.10 5.25
CA PRO A 118 2.82 -12.68 4.44
C PRO A 118 4.20 -12.18 4.89
N LEU A 119 4.26 -11.03 5.57
CA LEU A 119 5.49 -10.40 6.05
C LEU A 119 5.96 -10.88 7.42
N GLY A 120 5.12 -11.62 8.16
CA GLY A 120 5.54 -12.19 9.45
C GLY A 120 4.46 -12.13 10.53
N GLY A 121 4.66 -11.29 11.55
CA GLY A 121 3.92 -11.35 12.80
C GLY A 121 2.40 -11.09 12.70
N ALA A 122 1.69 -11.42 13.77
CA ALA A 122 0.27 -11.12 13.95
C ALA A 122 0.06 -9.62 14.27
N ILE A 123 0.38 -8.77 13.30
CA ILE A 123 0.21 -7.32 13.38
C ILE A 123 -0.96 -6.89 12.49
N PRO A 124 -1.59 -5.74 12.79
CA PRO A 124 -2.61 -5.22 11.93
C PRO A 124 -2.11 -5.07 10.49
N PHE A 125 -2.92 -5.54 9.56
CA PHE A 125 -2.63 -5.53 8.15
C PHE A 125 -3.93 -5.27 7.39
N PRO A 126 -3.90 -4.50 6.31
CA PRO A 126 -5.11 -4.31 5.52
C PRO A 126 -5.53 -5.63 4.86
N ALA A 127 -6.84 -5.83 4.74
CA ALA A 127 -7.41 -6.96 3.98
C ALA A 127 -7.01 -6.97 2.49
N GLY A 128 -6.46 -5.85 2.00
CA GLY A 128 -5.88 -5.65 0.68
C GLY A 128 -5.58 -4.17 0.43
N TYR A 129 -5.02 -3.84 -0.74
CA TYR A 129 -4.71 -2.45 -1.12
C TYR A 129 -5.93 -1.59 -1.50
N MET A 130 -7.12 -2.11 -1.23
CA MET A 130 -8.41 -1.47 -1.42
C MET A 130 -9.14 -1.45 -0.08
N GLN A 131 -9.89 -0.38 0.19
CA GLN A 131 -10.74 -0.27 1.37
C GLN A 131 -11.99 -1.16 1.20
N LEU A 132 -11.78 -2.48 1.29
CA LEU A 132 -12.82 -3.48 1.13
C LEU A 132 -13.37 -3.84 2.51
N LEU A 133 -14.69 -3.71 2.68
CA LEU A 133 -15.36 -4.29 3.82
C LEU A 133 -15.22 -5.81 3.75
N THR A 134 -14.75 -6.41 4.84
CA THR A 134 -14.63 -7.87 5.00
C THR A 134 -15.51 -8.35 6.14
N ALA A 135 -15.87 -9.65 6.11
CA ALA A 135 -16.42 -10.34 7.27
C ALA A 135 -15.50 -10.16 8.49
N PRO A 136 -15.96 -10.44 9.72
CA PRO A 136 -15.10 -10.35 10.89
C PRO A 136 -13.77 -11.10 10.71
N THR A 137 -12.66 -10.36 10.69
CA THR A 137 -11.36 -10.86 10.25
C THR A 137 -10.27 -10.49 11.26
N ALA A 138 -9.46 -11.47 11.62
CA ALA A 138 -8.20 -11.27 12.31
C ALA A 138 -7.01 -11.62 11.42
N VAL A 139 -5.86 -11.02 11.71
CA VAL A 139 -4.59 -11.27 11.06
C VAL A 139 -3.71 -12.11 11.98
N ILE A 140 -3.27 -13.28 11.52
CA ILE A 140 -2.36 -14.18 12.25
C ILE A 140 -0.96 -14.16 11.63
N SER A 141 0.02 -14.63 12.38
CA SER A 141 1.39 -14.67 11.91
C SER A 141 1.59 -15.67 10.77
N LYS A 142 2.65 -15.51 9.97
CA LYS A 142 3.07 -16.48 8.96
C LYS A 142 3.32 -17.87 9.54
N ALA A 143 3.90 -17.94 10.73
CA ALA A 143 4.18 -19.20 11.42
C ALA A 143 2.89 -19.88 11.88
N ASP A 144 1.96 -19.12 12.45
CA ASP A 144 0.65 -19.60 12.87
C ASP A 144 -0.21 -20.01 11.67
N GLY A 145 -0.14 -19.28 10.57
CA GLY A 145 -0.78 -19.66 9.32
C GLY A 145 -0.29 -21.00 8.77
N ALA A 146 1.00 -21.29 8.91
CA ALA A 146 1.54 -22.61 8.55
C ALA A 146 1.05 -23.69 9.52
N ARG A 147 1.05 -23.43 10.83
CA ARG A 147 0.52 -24.36 11.84
C ARG A 147 -0.96 -24.66 11.63
N LEU A 148 -1.76 -23.65 11.28
CA LEU A 148 -3.19 -23.79 11.08
C LEU A 148 -3.55 -24.67 9.86
N ARG A 149 -2.67 -24.76 8.85
CA ARG A 149 -2.83 -25.69 7.72
C ARG A 149 -2.81 -27.15 8.14
N ASP A 150 -2.03 -27.47 9.16
CA ASP A 150 -1.92 -28.82 9.70
C ASP A 150 -3.09 -29.15 10.66
N LEU A 151 -3.87 -28.14 11.04
CA LEU A 151 -5.03 -28.21 11.93
C LEU A 151 -6.35 -27.97 11.17
N GLU A 152 -6.46 -28.43 9.92
CA GLU A 152 -7.68 -28.27 9.12
C GLU A 152 -8.91 -28.81 9.88
N GLY A 153 -9.96 -28.01 9.96
CA GLY A 153 -11.18 -28.35 10.70
C GLY A 153 -11.12 -28.06 12.20
N ALA A 154 -10.03 -27.47 12.71
CA ALA A 154 -9.92 -27.06 14.11
C ALA A 154 -11.02 -26.07 14.52
N HIS A 155 -11.45 -26.15 15.77
CA HIS A 155 -12.39 -25.19 16.33
C HIS A 155 -11.69 -23.85 16.61
N ALA A 156 -12.28 -22.76 16.12
CA ALA A 156 -11.82 -21.41 16.35
C ALA A 156 -12.92 -20.57 17.01
N ARG A 157 -12.51 -19.69 17.92
CA ARG A 157 -13.32 -18.61 18.48
C ARG A 157 -12.65 -17.29 18.18
N LEU A 158 -13.41 -16.35 17.61
CA LEU A 158 -12.91 -15.05 17.20
C LEU A 158 -13.78 -13.92 17.78
N VAL A 159 -13.12 -12.91 18.34
CA VAL A 159 -13.73 -11.64 18.73
C VAL A 159 -12.97 -10.50 18.05
N THR A 160 -13.68 -9.69 17.27
CA THR A 160 -13.12 -8.47 16.64
C THR A 160 -14.00 -7.26 16.95
N ARG A 161 -13.38 -6.10 17.16
CA ARG A 161 -14.08 -4.83 17.34
C ARG A 161 -13.43 -3.79 16.45
N GLY A 162 -14.23 -3.21 15.57
CA GLY A 162 -13.80 -2.26 14.55
C GLY A 162 -14.84 -1.16 14.35
N HIS A 163 -14.36 0.07 14.21
CA HIS A 163 -15.18 1.27 14.10
C HIS A 163 -14.75 2.10 12.89
N PHE A 164 -15.67 2.28 11.96
CA PHE A 164 -15.50 3.18 10.83
C PHE A 164 -15.57 4.64 11.29
N VAL A 165 -14.64 5.47 10.81
CA VAL A 165 -14.55 6.89 11.15
C VAL A 165 -14.68 7.74 9.88
N PRO A 166 -15.91 8.09 9.47
CA PRO A 166 -16.13 8.90 8.27
C PRO A 166 -15.47 10.27 8.37
N GLY A 167 -14.81 10.69 7.30
CA GLY A 167 -14.27 12.05 7.20
C GLY A 167 -13.00 12.29 8.02
N ARG A 168 -12.30 11.22 8.44
CA ARG A 168 -10.93 11.34 8.97
C ARG A 168 -10.05 12.06 7.96
N THR A 169 -9.10 12.87 8.46
CA THR A 169 -8.24 13.72 7.64
C THR A 169 -6.78 13.36 7.82
N ASP A 170 -6.01 13.48 6.74
CA ASP A 170 -4.55 13.41 6.75
C ASP A 170 -4.02 14.32 5.63
N CYS A 171 -2.71 14.30 5.38
CA CYS A 171 -2.10 15.10 4.33
C CYS A 171 -0.85 14.46 3.73
N ASN A 172 -0.50 14.90 2.52
CA ASN A 172 0.85 14.77 2.01
C ASN A 172 1.62 16.06 2.30
N VAL A 173 2.93 15.96 2.53
CA VAL A 173 3.85 17.09 2.58
C VAL A 173 4.57 17.16 1.24
N VAL A 174 4.37 18.25 0.49
CA VAL A 174 4.89 18.41 -0.86
C VAL A 174 5.84 19.60 -0.89
N ALA A 175 7.08 19.40 -1.37
CA ALA A 175 8.03 20.49 -1.60
C ALA A 175 8.64 20.38 -3.01
N GLU A 176 8.80 21.50 -3.68
CA GLU A 176 9.36 21.55 -5.03
C GLU A 176 10.73 22.20 -5.02
N LEU A 177 11.68 21.59 -5.71
CA LEU A 177 12.99 22.17 -6.00
C LEU A 177 13.08 22.41 -7.52
N PRO A 178 12.98 23.68 -7.97
CA PRO A 178 12.94 24.00 -9.39
C PRO A 178 14.21 23.61 -10.16
N GLY A 179 14.02 23.01 -11.34
CA GLY A 179 15.07 22.76 -12.32
C GLY A 179 15.13 23.82 -13.41
N ALA A 180 15.96 23.58 -14.42
CA ALA A 180 16.08 24.41 -15.62
C ALA A 180 14.98 24.17 -16.68
N ILE A 181 14.25 23.05 -16.60
CA ILE A 181 13.17 22.68 -17.53
C ILE A 181 11.90 22.25 -16.78
N GLU A 182 10.78 22.25 -17.51
CA GLU A 182 9.44 21.98 -16.97
C GLU A 182 9.18 20.50 -16.61
N GLU A 183 10.05 19.58 -17.01
CA GLU A 183 9.96 18.16 -16.64
C GLU A 183 10.23 17.96 -15.14
N GLN A 184 9.52 17.01 -14.55
CA GLN A 184 9.52 16.73 -13.11
C GLN A 184 9.94 15.29 -12.82
N VAL A 185 10.69 15.12 -11.73
CA VAL A 185 10.92 13.81 -11.09
C VAL A 185 10.33 13.87 -9.68
N VAL A 186 9.48 12.91 -9.34
CA VAL A 186 8.90 12.79 -7.99
C VAL A 186 9.79 11.89 -7.15
N VAL A 187 10.20 12.34 -5.97
CA VAL A 187 10.86 11.53 -4.94
C VAL A 187 9.88 11.40 -3.78
N GLY A 188 9.39 10.18 -3.57
CA GLY A 188 8.32 9.88 -2.62
C GLY A 188 8.78 8.99 -1.48
N ALA A 189 8.16 9.14 -0.32
CA ALA A 189 8.20 8.20 0.81
C ALA A 189 6.90 8.36 1.61
N HIS A 190 6.33 7.32 2.20
CA HIS A 190 5.22 7.52 3.12
C HIS A 190 5.74 7.73 4.54
N PHE A 191 4.99 8.50 5.33
CA PHE A 191 5.37 8.81 6.69
C PHE A 191 4.42 8.23 7.73
N ASP A 192 3.27 7.67 7.36
CA ASP A 192 2.47 6.93 8.33
C ASP A 192 3.14 5.59 8.70
N SER A 193 2.59 4.92 9.70
CA SER A 193 2.98 3.55 10.07
C SER A 193 1.75 2.75 10.45
N VAL A 194 1.85 1.42 10.41
CA VAL A 194 0.89 0.53 11.07
C VAL A 194 0.76 0.83 12.59
N TRP A 195 -0.30 0.28 13.21
CA TRP A 195 -0.62 0.45 14.64
C TRP A 195 0.42 -0.13 15.59
N ARG A 196 1.24 -1.09 15.14
CA ARG A 196 2.23 -1.77 15.97
C ARG A 196 3.64 -1.55 15.44
N GLY A 197 4.48 -0.98 16.30
CA GLY A 197 5.89 -0.72 16.03
C GLY A 197 6.14 0.73 15.62
N PRO A 198 7.32 1.28 15.97
CA PRO A 198 7.63 2.70 15.76
C PRO A 198 7.77 3.11 14.28
N GLY A 199 7.60 2.18 13.34
CA GLY A 199 7.73 2.44 11.92
C GLY A 199 9.11 2.99 11.51
N VAL A 200 10.19 2.55 12.15
CA VAL A 200 11.53 3.10 11.84
C VAL A 200 11.92 2.74 10.41
N ILE A 201 11.98 1.44 10.09
CA ILE A 201 12.30 0.97 8.74
C ILE A 201 11.14 1.31 7.80
N ASP A 202 9.91 1.05 8.24
CA ASP A 202 8.66 1.25 7.52
C ASP A 202 7.83 2.39 8.14
N ASN A 203 7.97 3.64 7.70
CA ASN A 203 8.90 4.08 6.66
C ASN A 203 9.64 5.39 6.99
N ALA A 204 10.02 5.57 8.26
CA ALA A 204 10.82 6.74 8.65
C ALA A 204 12.19 6.78 7.93
N THR A 205 12.78 5.62 7.59
CA THR A 205 14.00 5.55 6.77
C THR A 205 13.82 6.13 5.37
N GLY A 206 12.70 5.85 4.68
CA GLY A 206 12.42 6.39 3.36
C GLY A 206 12.24 7.91 3.41
N VAL A 207 11.59 8.42 4.46
CA VAL A 207 11.42 9.87 4.69
C VAL A 207 12.77 10.56 4.95
N GLU A 208 13.64 9.96 5.77
CA GLU A 208 15.03 10.43 5.94
C GLU A 208 15.78 10.40 4.60
N GLY A 209 15.62 9.34 3.81
CA GLY A 209 16.21 9.21 2.48
C GLY A 209 15.76 10.32 1.52
N LEU A 210 14.46 10.63 1.52
CA LEU A 210 13.87 11.74 0.76
C LEU A 210 14.52 13.07 1.17
N ARG A 211 14.62 13.34 2.48
CA ARG A 211 15.30 14.54 3.00
C ARG A 211 16.77 14.60 2.58
N ARG A 212 17.50 13.48 2.60
CA ARG A 212 18.91 13.39 2.18
C ARG A 212 19.10 13.70 0.71
N VAL A 213 18.16 13.26 -0.14
CA VAL A 213 18.17 13.61 -1.57
C VAL A 213 17.96 15.11 -1.73
N ALA A 214 17.01 15.71 -1.01
CA ALA A 214 16.80 17.16 -1.00
C ALA A 214 18.06 17.92 -0.56
N GLU A 215 18.64 17.56 0.58
CA GLU A 215 19.88 18.14 1.13
C GLU A 215 21.03 18.10 0.10
N ARG A 216 21.12 17.03 -0.68
CA ARG A 216 22.15 16.87 -1.70
C ARG A 216 21.90 17.72 -2.96
N LEU A 217 20.67 18.09 -3.27
CA LEU A 217 20.32 18.81 -4.49
C LEU A 217 20.18 20.32 -4.29
N VAL A 218 19.78 20.77 -3.10
CA VAL A 218 19.66 22.19 -2.77
C VAL A 218 20.99 22.91 -3.05
N GLY A 219 20.89 24.09 -3.68
CA GLY A 219 22.05 24.90 -4.08
C GLY A 219 22.83 24.36 -5.28
N ARG A 220 22.37 23.29 -5.94
CA ARG A 220 22.98 22.75 -7.16
C ARG A 220 22.09 22.92 -8.37
N ALA A 221 22.71 23.22 -9.52
CA ALA A 221 22.02 23.20 -10.80
C ALA A 221 21.66 21.76 -11.20
N HIS A 222 20.43 21.58 -11.65
CA HIS A 222 19.90 20.32 -12.15
C HIS A 222 18.84 20.62 -13.22
N ALA A 223 18.69 19.71 -14.18
CA ALA A 223 17.85 19.97 -15.35
C ALA A 223 16.35 19.98 -14.98
N ARG A 224 15.87 18.93 -14.33
CA ARG A 224 14.44 18.73 -14.05
C ARG A 224 14.06 19.26 -12.69
N THR A 225 12.84 19.75 -12.53
CA THR A 225 12.28 20.02 -11.20
C THR A 225 12.17 18.73 -10.41
N VAL A 226 12.56 18.75 -9.14
CA VAL A 226 12.41 17.60 -8.23
C VAL A 226 11.30 17.91 -7.24
N VAL A 227 10.27 17.07 -7.22
CA VAL A 227 9.13 17.20 -6.32
C VAL A 227 9.27 16.15 -5.22
N PHE A 228 9.50 16.60 -4.00
CA PHE A 228 9.58 15.76 -2.82
C PHE A 228 8.17 15.61 -2.23
N VAL A 229 7.73 14.37 -2.04
CA VAL A 229 6.40 14.09 -1.47
C VAL A 229 6.49 13.09 -0.34
N ALA A 230 6.22 13.54 0.89
CA ALA A 230 5.96 12.63 2.00
C ALA A 230 4.46 12.30 2.01
N PHE A 231 4.11 11.06 1.70
CA PHE A 231 2.72 10.60 1.59
C PHE A 231 2.15 10.22 2.96
N GLY A 232 0.92 10.66 3.23
CA GLY A 232 0.14 10.16 4.37
C GLY A 232 -0.76 9.00 3.96
N ALA A 233 -1.17 8.19 4.93
CA ALA A 233 -2.17 7.14 4.77
C ALA A 233 -1.84 6.11 3.66
N GLU A 234 -0.58 5.68 3.56
CA GLU A 234 -0.16 4.59 2.69
C GLU A 234 -0.69 3.25 3.19
N GLU A 235 -0.58 3.01 4.50
CA GLU A 235 -0.77 1.71 5.17
C GLU A 235 -2.21 1.21 5.11
N ILE A 236 -3.13 2.11 4.77
CA ILE A 236 -4.57 1.86 4.66
C ILE A 236 -5.09 1.97 3.23
N GLY A 237 -4.19 1.81 2.25
CA GLY A 237 -4.55 1.66 0.84
C GLY A 237 -4.10 2.80 -0.07
N LEU A 238 -2.86 3.27 0.10
CA LEU A 238 -2.20 4.23 -0.80
C LEU A 238 -2.98 5.55 -0.96
N ILE A 239 -3.66 6.00 0.10
CA ILE A 239 -4.65 7.08 -0.01
C ILE A 239 -3.97 8.40 -0.40
N GLY A 240 -2.86 8.75 0.27
CA GLY A 240 -2.15 9.99 -0.02
C GLY A 240 -1.59 10.03 -1.44
N SER A 241 -0.96 8.96 -1.91
CA SER A 241 -0.38 8.91 -3.26
C SER A 241 -1.45 8.89 -4.36
N ARG A 242 -2.57 8.19 -4.16
CA ARG A 242 -3.74 8.27 -5.06
C ARG A 242 -4.28 9.70 -5.14
N PHE A 243 -4.41 10.38 -4.00
CA PHE A 243 -4.87 11.76 -3.98
C PHE A 243 -3.90 12.71 -4.70
N TYR A 244 -2.58 12.50 -4.53
CA TYR A 244 -1.56 13.26 -5.24
C TYR A 244 -1.68 13.11 -6.77
N VAL A 245 -1.83 11.87 -7.26
CA VAL A 245 -1.97 11.59 -8.70
C VAL A 245 -3.25 12.19 -9.27
N GLU A 246 -4.38 12.09 -8.56
CA GLU A 246 -5.64 12.68 -9.02
C GLU A 246 -5.58 14.22 -9.05
N GLU A 247 -4.95 14.87 -8.05
CA GLU A 247 -4.72 16.33 -8.12
C GLU A 247 -3.83 16.69 -9.32
N ALA A 248 -2.71 15.97 -9.52
CA ALA A 248 -1.79 16.23 -10.64
C ALA A 248 -2.51 16.07 -11.99
N LYS A 249 -3.40 15.08 -12.11
CA LYS A 249 -4.25 14.89 -13.29
C LYS A 249 -5.19 16.07 -13.53
N LEU A 250 -5.84 16.56 -12.48
CA LEU A 250 -6.76 17.71 -12.56
C LEU A 250 -6.05 19.01 -12.95
N ARG A 251 -4.79 19.17 -12.54
CA ARG A 251 -3.95 20.33 -12.93
C ARG A 251 -3.33 20.19 -14.32
N GLY A 252 -3.35 19.00 -14.92
CA GLY A 252 -2.69 18.72 -16.20
C GLY A 252 -1.18 18.53 -16.10
N ASP A 253 -0.65 18.20 -14.92
CA ASP A 253 0.79 18.08 -14.67
C ASP A 253 1.34 16.67 -14.93
N LEU A 254 0.49 15.65 -15.12
CA LEU A 254 0.94 14.25 -15.26
C LEU A 254 1.96 14.06 -16.40
N ASP A 255 1.77 14.74 -17.54
CA ASP A 255 2.66 14.63 -18.70
C ASP A 255 4.06 15.23 -18.44
N ARG A 256 4.19 16.03 -17.38
CA ARG A 256 5.48 16.61 -16.97
C ARG A 256 6.27 15.67 -16.08
N ILE A 257 5.61 14.71 -15.42
CA ILE A 257 6.27 13.75 -14.52
C ILE A 257 6.92 12.64 -15.36
N VAL A 258 8.23 12.74 -15.55
CA VAL A 258 9.00 11.80 -16.38
C VAL A 258 9.56 10.62 -15.59
N GLY A 259 9.45 10.65 -14.26
CA GLY A 259 9.90 9.56 -13.39
C GLY A 259 9.48 9.72 -11.94
N VAL A 260 9.35 8.59 -11.26
CA VAL A 260 9.03 8.50 -9.83
C VAL A 260 10.05 7.59 -9.15
N VAL A 261 10.61 8.05 -8.04
CA VAL A 261 11.48 7.27 -7.15
C VAL A 261 10.77 7.18 -5.80
N ASN A 262 10.24 6.00 -5.48
CA ASN A 262 9.63 5.73 -4.17
C ASN A 262 10.66 5.11 -3.24
N LEU A 263 10.82 5.68 -2.05
CA LEU A 263 11.72 5.22 -1.01
C LEU A 263 10.88 4.59 0.09
N ASP A 264 10.96 3.27 0.19
CA ASP A 264 10.21 2.48 1.16
C ASP A 264 11.05 1.32 1.68
N CYS A 265 11.07 1.17 3.00
CA CYS A 265 11.89 0.20 3.71
C CYS A 265 13.39 0.27 3.32
N THR A 266 13.96 1.47 3.30
CA THR A 266 15.37 1.67 2.92
C THR A 266 16.32 1.33 4.06
N GLU A 267 17.16 0.32 3.90
CA GLU A 267 18.10 -0.08 4.96
C GLU A 267 19.21 0.97 5.17
N PRO A 268 19.44 1.46 6.41
CA PRO A 268 20.45 2.51 6.69
C PRO A 268 21.88 2.14 6.28
N SER A 269 22.22 0.85 6.20
CA SER A 269 23.57 0.35 5.93
C SER A 269 24.01 0.48 4.45
N SER A 270 23.10 0.80 3.53
CA SER A 270 23.33 0.68 2.09
C SER A 270 23.06 1.95 1.27
N PHE A 271 22.93 3.13 1.88
CA PHE A 271 22.58 4.37 1.18
C PHE A 271 23.67 4.82 0.17
N ARG A 272 23.66 4.22 -1.02
CA ARG A 272 24.39 4.64 -2.22
C ARG A 272 23.37 5.03 -3.27
N VAL A 273 23.02 6.31 -3.33
CA VAL A 273 22.19 6.85 -4.41
C VAL A 273 22.99 6.77 -5.72
N ARG A 274 22.74 5.73 -6.53
CA ARG A 274 23.28 5.60 -7.87
C ARG A 274 22.22 6.09 -8.84
N TRP A 275 22.46 7.27 -9.42
CA TRP A 275 21.62 7.84 -10.46
C TRP A 275 21.66 6.94 -11.69
N VAL A 276 20.59 6.21 -11.95
CA VAL A 276 20.37 5.50 -13.22
C VAL A 276 19.45 6.38 -14.04
N PHE A 277 20.05 7.24 -14.88
CA PHE A 277 19.29 7.90 -15.93
C PHE A 277 18.92 6.84 -16.97
N PRO A 278 17.64 6.70 -17.37
CA PRO A 278 17.34 5.94 -18.57
C PRO A 278 17.99 6.68 -19.73
N THR A 279 19.14 6.18 -20.18
CA THR A 279 19.64 6.54 -21.50
C THR A 279 18.61 5.96 -22.46
N VAL A 280 17.90 6.84 -23.16
CA VAL A 280 16.99 6.49 -24.23
C VAL A 280 17.74 5.56 -25.19
N THR A 281 17.53 4.25 -25.09
CA THR A 281 17.86 3.30 -26.14
C THR A 281 16.84 3.51 -27.25
N ARG A 282 16.98 4.61 -27.99
CA ARG A 282 16.52 4.66 -29.38
C ARG A 282 17.42 3.68 -30.12
N SER A 283 16.94 2.46 -30.34
CA SER A 283 17.62 1.53 -31.24
C SER A 283 17.59 2.12 -32.66
N ARG A 284 18.63 2.87 -33.01
CA ARG A 284 19.05 3.00 -34.40
C ARG A 284 20.02 1.86 -34.67
N SER A 285 19.46 0.75 -35.14
CA SER A 285 20.21 -0.27 -35.86
C SER A 285 20.81 0.35 -37.11
N ALA A 286 22.00 0.91 -36.98
CA ALA A 286 22.87 1.30 -38.08
C ALA A 286 24.24 0.69 -37.79
N GLY A 287 24.65 -0.22 -38.67
CA GLY A 287 25.66 -1.21 -38.41
C GLY A 287 27.03 -0.65 -38.05
N LEU A 288 27.71 -1.39 -37.18
CA LEU A 288 29.16 -1.42 -37.18
C LEU A 288 29.62 -2.88 -37.31
N ARG A 289 30.47 -3.07 -38.30
CA ARG A 289 31.00 -4.32 -38.83
C ARG A 289 31.80 -5.06 -37.74
N ARG A 290 31.68 -6.38 -37.69
CA ARG A 290 32.65 -7.25 -37.01
C ARG A 290 33.95 -7.28 -37.81
N ALA A 291 35.06 -7.07 -37.13
CA ALA A 291 36.42 -7.37 -37.59
C ALA A 291 37.26 -7.83 -36.37
N PRO A 292 38.34 -8.61 -36.56
CA PRO A 292 38.41 -9.96 -35.99
C PRO A 292 39.36 -10.15 -34.81
N THR A 293 39.28 -11.35 -34.27
CA THR A 293 40.05 -12.02 -33.21
C THR A 293 41.58 -12.01 -33.37
N THR A 294 42.27 -11.73 -32.27
CA THR A 294 43.54 -12.37 -31.82
C THR A 294 43.59 -12.16 -30.29
N THR A 295 43.67 -13.17 -29.43
CA THR A 295 44.93 -13.83 -29.05
C THR A 295 44.72 -15.21 -28.40
N SER A 296 45.84 -15.92 -28.33
CA SER A 296 46.06 -17.36 -28.28
C SER A 296 46.09 -18.03 -26.89
N SER A 297 45.69 -19.32 -26.90
CA SER A 297 46.17 -20.45 -26.06
C SER A 297 45.83 -20.41 -24.55
N ARG A 298 45.40 -21.49 -23.88
CA ARG A 298 45.75 -22.91 -24.01
C ARG A 298 44.55 -23.84 -23.78
N ARG A 299 44.62 -24.99 -24.45
CA ARG A 299 43.71 -26.15 -24.36
C ARG A 299 43.79 -26.83 -22.99
N LYS A 300 42.64 -27.27 -22.47
CA LYS A 300 42.44 -28.64 -21.96
C LYS A 300 41.01 -29.09 -22.31
N ALA A 301 40.91 -30.36 -22.68
CA ALA A 301 39.82 -30.95 -23.46
C ALA A 301 38.59 -31.34 -22.63
N CYS A 302 37.48 -31.48 -23.36
CA CYS A 302 36.13 -31.94 -23.02
C CYS A 302 36.13 -33.47 -22.67
N PRO A 303 35.00 -34.07 -22.21
CA PRO A 303 33.85 -34.26 -23.09
C PRO A 303 32.47 -33.99 -22.48
N ARG A 304 31.55 -33.73 -23.42
CA ARG A 304 30.12 -33.51 -23.34
C ARG A 304 29.36 -34.77 -22.93
N SER A 305 28.20 -34.59 -22.29
CA SER A 305 27.02 -35.43 -22.52
C SER A 305 25.89 -34.57 -23.08
N ALA A 306 25.28 -35.05 -24.15
CA ALA A 306 24.19 -34.45 -24.89
C ALA A 306 22.88 -35.21 -24.60
N SER A 307 21.76 -34.49 -24.50
CA SER A 307 20.40 -34.95 -24.83
C SER A 307 19.46 -33.75 -24.66
N SER A 308 19.07 -33.09 -25.75
CA SER A 308 17.92 -33.39 -26.60
C SER A 308 16.72 -32.50 -26.24
N SER A 309 16.57 -31.48 -27.08
CA SER A 309 15.42 -30.63 -27.26
C SER A 309 14.14 -31.40 -27.64
N SER A 310 13.00 -30.92 -27.15
CA SER A 310 11.70 -30.99 -27.85
C SER A 310 10.87 -29.76 -27.49
N PRO A 311 10.38 -28.99 -28.47
CA PRO A 311 9.55 -27.81 -28.22
C PRO A 311 8.06 -28.18 -28.26
N ILE A 312 7.30 -27.84 -27.21
CA ILE A 312 5.84 -27.90 -27.25
C ILE A 312 5.31 -26.58 -27.79
N ARG A 313 4.38 -26.74 -28.74
CA ARG A 313 3.81 -25.76 -29.64
C ARG A 313 2.97 -24.70 -28.92
N SER A 314 3.07 -23.49 -29.45
CA SER A 314 2.18 -22.34 -29.27
C SER A 314 0.71 -22.71 -29.45
N ILE A 315 -0.12 -22.36 -28.46
CA ILE A 315 -1.58 -22.32 -28.58
C ILE A 315 -1.98 -20.92 -29.05
N THR A 316 -2.66 -20.86 -30.19
CA THR A 316 -3.16 -19.64 -30.82
C THR A 316 -4.47 -19.20 -30.13
N CYS A 317 -4.51 -17.97 -29.63
CA CYS A 317 -5.72 -17.33 -29.12
C CYS A 317 -6.70 -17.03 -30.26
N LEU A 318 -7.94 -17.52 -30.15
CA LEU A 318 -9.09 -17.03 -30.93
C LEU A 318 -9.76 -15.88 -30.16
N PRO A 319 -10.15 -14.77 -30.83
CA PRO A 319 -10.77 -13.63 -30.17
C PRO A 319 -12.22 -13.92 -29.76
N ARG A 320 -12.55 -13.68 -28.49
CA ARG A 320 -13.93 -13.68 -27.97
C ARG A 320 -14.68 -12.46 -28.49
N ARG A 321 -15.83 -12.71 -29.12
CA ARG A 321 -16.83 -11.70 -29.49
C ARG A 321 -17.48 -11.12 -28.24
N SER A 322 -17.61 -9.80 -28.19
CA SER A 322 -18.40 -9.04 -27.22
C SER A 322 -19.89 -9.06 -27.59
N PRO A 323 -20.81 -9.24 -26.63
CA PRO A 323 -22.22 -8.93 -26.85
C PRO A 323 -22.48 -7.45 -26.55
N SER A 324 -22.99 -6.75 -27.55
CA SER A 324 -23.57 -5.41 -27.47
C SER A 324 -24.80 -5.40 -26.56
N TRP A 325 -24.83 -4.52 -25.56
CA TRP A 325 -26.04 -4.18 -24.82
C TRP A 325 -26.71 -2.95 -25.45
N THR A 326 -27.91 -3.16 -25.99
CA THR A 326 -28.79 -2.11 -26.49
C THR A 326 -29.49 -1.39 -25.33
N SER A 327 -29.49 -0.06 -25.40
CA SER A 327 -30.16 0.89 -24.52
C SER A 327 -31.68 0.71 -24.50
N GLY A 328 -32.24 0.39 -23.33
CA GLY A 328 -33.68 0.44 -23.05
C GLY A 328 -33.99 1.58 -22.09
N SER A 329 -34.65 2.62 -22.61
CA SER A 329 -35.17 3.75 -21.85
C SER A 329 -36.39 3.38 -21.03
N SER A 330 -36.43 3.70 -19.73
CA SER A 330 -37.70 3.80 -18.99
C SER A 330 -37.64 4.86 -17.89
N ARG A 331 -38.15 6.03 -18.28
CA ARG A 331 -38.99 6.99 -17.53
C ARG A 331 -38.83 7.08 -16.00
N THR A 332 -38.32 8.25 -15.62
CA THR A 332 -38.58 9.00 -14.40
C THR A 332 -40.03 8.94 -13.89
N ARG A 333 -40.20 8.75 -12.58
CA ARG A 333 -41.35 9.26 -11.81
C ARG A 333 -40.85 10.00 -10.58
N SER A 334 -40.96 11.32 -10.66
CA SER A 334 -40.94 12.24 -9.54
C SER A 334 -42.18 12.05 -8.67
N ILE A 335 -42.00 11.92 -7.35
CA ILE A 335 -43.08 12.18 -6.39
C ILE A 335 -42.74 13.48 -5.68
N SER A 336 -43.62 14.46 -5.84
CA SER A 336 -43.59 15.74 -5.12
C SER A 336 -44.99 16.03 -4.57
N ARG A 337 -45.00 16.84 -3.49
CA ARG A 337 -46.14 17.43 -2.75
C ARG A 337 -46.74 16.50 -1.67
N SER A 338 -47.07 16.98 -0.48
CA SER A 338 -47.60 18.31 -0.12
C SER A 338 -47.35 18.68 1.35
N ARG A 339 -47.10 19.99 1.59
CA ARG A 339 -47.31 20.67 2.87
C ARG A 339 -48.78 20.67 3.26
N SER A 340 -49.09 20.50 4.54
CA SER A 340 -50.27 21.08 5.18
C SER A 340 -49.92 21.63 6.56
N SER A 341 -50.09 22.93 6.68
CA SER A 341 -50.10 23.74 7.90
C SER A 341 -51.21 23.33 8.87
N ARG A 342 -50.96 23.45 10.19
CA ARG A 342 -51.90 24.07 11.13
C ARG A 342 -51.18 24.49 12.41
N ALA A 343 -51.36 25.76 12.72
CA ALA A 343 -50.95 26.44 13.94
C ALA A 343 -51.95 26.17 15.06
N SER A 344 -51.48 26.17 16.31
CA SER A 344 -52.14 26.80 17.47
C SER A 344 -51.40 26.48 18.78
N SER A 345 -50.69 27.47 19.32
CA SER A 345 -50.53 27.67 20.78
C SER A 345 -51.83 28.31 21.32
N PRO A 346 -52.16 28.22 22.63
CA PRO A 346 -51.64 29.21 23.60
C PRO A 346 -51.51 28.75 25.08
N GLY A 347 -50.72 29.53 25.86
CA GLY A 347 -50.82 29.73 27.33
C GLY A 347 -50.15 28.65 28.19
N ARG A 348 -49.31 28.96 29.19
CA ARG A 348 -49.08 30.14 30.04
C ARG A 348 -47.61 30.23 30.44
#